data_AF-A0A5E4U0V9-F1
#
_entry.id   AF-A0A5E4U0V9-F1
#
_cell.length_a   1.000
_cell.length_b   1.000
_cell.length_c   1.000
_cell.angle_alpha   90.00
_cell.angle_beta   90.00
_cell.angle_gamma   90.00
#
_symmetry.space_group_name_H-M   'P 1'
#
loop_
_entity.id
_entity.type
_entity.pdbx_description
1 polymer ?
#
loop_
_entity_poly.entity_id
_entity_poly.type
_entity_poly.pdbx_seq_one_letter_code
_entity_poly.pdbx_strand_id
1 'polypeptide(L)'
;MTSRRIRGTFLSRWDRSNHWNKRDPQTKGDPKLLTAPLISYAFDPPALPDILIDVPPWGMLMPAESLENGAPFYAIVDATHVPSGTEFIVRAAIENGATHEARYTYFDVVPPDVYIEMPNGWFWPAIGKHIVVDFDAVFPDGETFTSPPTTFRIHPFLEISPILYEGLGFGEPLDPDAFPDGLVATLDRVRNMETFHEANVRFLVFGYTENGTRKVIAARQFKADDLGVNPLRATLEPAFYSGHYESGELTDIHIEAELYAHMIPRPGPWAQMRFLLGTTDILPPGK
;
A
#
# COMPACT_ATOMS: atom_id res chain seq x y z
N MET A 1 18.02 17.20 11.49
CA MET A 1 16.61 17.16 11.92
C MET A 1 15.99 15.90 11.33
N THR A 2 15.74 14.88 12.14
CA THR A 2 15.02 13.68 11.72
C THR A 2 13.54 14.00 11.68
N SER A 3 12.96 14.09 10.47
CA SER A 3 11.51 14.21 10.29
C SER A 3 10.83 12.98 10.89
N ARG A 4 10.00 13.15 11.92
CA ARG A 4 9.12 12.11 12.44
C ARG A 4 7.91 11.98 11.51
N ARG A 5 8.13 11.37 10.34
CA ARG A 5 7.07 11.05 9.39
C ARG A 5 6.16 9.96 9.97
N ILE A 6 4.83 10.14 9.87
CA ILE A 6 3.86 9.08 10.17
C ILE A 6 4.05 7.96 9.15
N ARG A 7 4.36 6.76 9.64
CA ARG A 7 4.51 5.57 8.79
C ARG A 7 3.16 4.92 8.55
N GLY A 8 2.91 4.55 7.30
CA GLY A 8 1.76 3.74 6.93
C GLY A 8 2.04 2.26 7.16
N THR A 9 0.99 1.50 7.42
CA THR A 9 1.00 0.04 7.35
C THR A 9 0.27 -0.37 6.09
N PHE A 10 0.90 -1.23 5.29
CA PHE A 10 0.24 -1.83 4.13
C PHE A 10 -0.86 -2.76 4.62
N LEU A 11 -2.09 -2.48 4.22
CA LEU A 11 -3.19 -3.40 4.47
C LEU A 11 -3.27 -4.33 3.25
N SER A 12 -2.57 -5.46 3.33
CA SER A 12 -2.89 -6.58 2.46
C SER A 12 -4.28 -7.07 2.84
N ARG A 13 -5.30 -6.54 2.18
CA ARG A 13 -6.66 -7.03 2.40
C ARG A 13 -6.70 -8.42 1.78
N TRP A 14 -6.67 -9.43 2.64
CA TRP A 14 -7.23 -10.75 2.39
C TRP A 14 -8.74 -10.61 2.11
N ASP A 15 -9.10 -9.99 1.00
CA ASP A 15 -10.45 -9.99 0.48
C ASP A 15 -10.58 -11.24 -0.40
N ARG A 16 -11.07 -12.33 0.21
CA ARG A 16 -11.45 -13.58 -0.49
C ARG A 16 -12.71 -13.38 -1.34
N SER A 17 -12.76 -12.33 -2.16
CA SER A 17 -13.81 -12.13 -3.16
C SER A 17 -13.25 -12.42 -4.56
N ASN A 18 -13.20 -13.72 -4.85
CA ASN A 18 -13.32 -14.35 -6.16
C ASN A 18 -13.30 -13.42 -7.39
N HIS A 19 -12.11 -13.13 -7.91
CA HIS A 19 -11.92 -12.91 -9.35
C HIS A 19 -10.67 -13.63 -9.83
N TRP A 20 -10.62 -14.95 -9.58
CA TRP A 20 -9.89 -15.82 -10.48
C TRP A 20 -10.62 -15.78 -11.81
N ASN A 21 -10.01 -15.12 -12.80
CA ASN A 21 -10.28 -15.46 -14.18
C ASN A 21 -10.12 -16.97 -14.30
N LYS A 22 -11.24 -17.68 -14.44
CA LYS A 22 -11.25 -19.09 -14.82
C LYS A 22 -10.42 -19.17 -16.10
N ARG A 23 -9.18 -19.65 -16.01
CA ARG A 23 -8.46 -20.16 -17.18
C ARG A 23 -9.28 -21.37 -17.62
N ASP A 24 -9.99 -21.21 -18.72
CA ASP A 24 -10.71 -22.29 -19.37
C ASP A 24 -9.68 -23.34 -19.83
N PRO A 25 -9.71 -24.57 -19.32
CA PRO A 25 -8.73 -25.57 -19.67
C PRO A 25 -9.23 -26.31 -20.91
N GLN A 26 -9.08 -25.73 -22.11
CA GLN A 26 -9.03 -26.48 -23.37
C GLN A 26 -8.82 -25.56 -24.57
N THR A 27 -7.62 -25.58 -25.13
CA THR A 27 -7.46 -25.53 -26.60
C THR A 27 -6.23 -26.35 -26.96
N LYS A 28 -6.47 -27.53 -27.52
CA LYS A 28 -5.47 -28.31 -28.25
C LYS A 28 -5.13 -27.54 -29.53
N GLY A 29 -3.84 -27.27 -29.73
CA GLY A 29 -3.24 -27.04 -31.03
C GLY A 29 -3.55 -25.70 -31.68
N ASP A 30 -2.72 -24.69 -31.41
CA ASP A 30 -2.32 -23.72 -32.43
C ASP A 30 -0.96 -23.11 -32.04
N PRO A 31 0.10 -23.20 -32.86
CA PRO A 31 1.44 -22.70 -32.52
C PRO A 31 1.57 -21.17 -32.62
N LYS A 32 0.49 -20.42 -32.36
CA LYS A 32 0.40 -18.97 -32.60
C LYS A 32 0.02 -18.12 -31.37
N LEU A 33 0.18 -18.63 -30.15
CA LEU A 33 -0.16 -17.89 -28.93
C LEU A 33 1.02 -17.83 -27.94
N LEU A 34 2.11 -17.19 -28.34
CA LEU A 34 3.00 -16.47 -27.42
C LEU A 34 2.57 -14.99 -27.42
N THR A 35 1.36 -14.71 -26.94
CA THR A 35 0.88 -13.32 -26.76
C THR A 35 0.89 -12.88 -25.30
N ALA A 36 1.26 -13.76 -24.37
CA ALA A 36 1.57 -13.37 -23.00
C ALA A 36 3.04 -12.97 -22.92
N PRO A 37 3.38 -11.83 -22.29
CA PRO A 37 4.77 -11.47 -22.08
C PRO A 37 5.45 -12.54 -21.21
N LEU A 38 6.68 -12.90 -21.58
CA LEU A 38 7.51 -13.85 -20.84
C LEU A 38 7.77 -13.40 -19.39
N ILE A 39 7.63 -12.10 -19.13
CA ILE A 39 7.89 -11.47 -17.84
C ILE A 39 6.70 -10.63 -17.37
N SER A 40 6.44 -10.68 -16.07
CA SER A 40 5.54 -9.79 -15.33
C SER A 40 6.24 -9.27 -14.08
N TYR A 41 5.72 -8.22 -13.47
CA TYR A 41 6.30 -7.62 -12.26
C TYR A 41 5.26 -7.51 -11.16
N ALA A 42 5.64 -7.73 -9.90
CA ALA A 42 4.68 -7.78 -8.81
C ALA A 42 5.25 -7.36 -7.45
N PHE A 43 4.35 -7.00 -6.54
CA PHE A 43 4.62 -6.91 -5.11
C PHE A 43 4.28 -8.22 -4.39
N ASP A 44 4.74 -8.30 -3.15
CA ASP A 44 4.29 -9.27 -2.14
C ASP A 44 4.75 -10.73 -2.39
N PRO A 45 4.55 -11.65 -1.41
CA PRO A 45 5.17 -12.96 -1.48
C PRO A 45 4.68 -13.80 -2.69
N PRO A 46 5.54 -14.69 -3.23
CA PRO A 46 5.30 -15.47 -4.45
C PRO A 46 4.00 -16.31 -4.48
N ALA A 47 3.38 -16.56 -3.33
CA ALA A 47 2.17 -17.36 -3.24
C ALA A 47 0.94 -16.63 -3.83
N LEU A 48 0.90 -15.30 -3.78
CA LEU A 48 -0.20 -14.46 -4.28
C LEU A 48 0.34 -13.10 -4.75
N PRO A 49 1.11 -13.06 -5.86
CA PRO A 49 1.72 -11.82 -6.33
C PRO A 49 0.67 -10.86 -6.91
N ASP A 50 0.74 -9.60 -6.47
CA ASP A 50 -0.07 -8.51 -7.02
C ASP A 50 0.62 -7.95 -8.28
N ILE A 51 0.23 -8.48 -9.45
CA ILE A 51 0.83 -8.11 -10.73
C ILE A 51 0.60 -6.62 -11.02
N LEU A 52 1.69 -5.91 -11.28
CA LEU A 52 1.67 -4.54 -11.77
C LEU A 52 1.27 -4.52 -13.25
N ILE A 53 0.35 -3.62 -13.55
CA ILE A 53 -0.09 -3.34 -14.90
C ILE A 53 0.01 -1.84 -15.17
N ASP A 54 0.11 -1.50 -16.45
CA ASP A 54 0.09 -0.12 -16.88
C ASP A 54 -1.31 0.49 -16.65
N VAL A 55 -1.38 1.62 -15.94
CA VAL A 55 -2.63 2.33 -15.69
C VAL A 55 -2.56 3.74 -16.28
N PRO A 56 -3.09 3.96 -17.49
CA PRO A 56 -3.11 5.29 -18.09
C PRO A 56 -3.92 6.30 -17.25
N PRO A 57 -3.49 7.57 -17.17
CA PRO A 57 -2.27 8.16 -17.74
C PRO A 57 -1.03 8.02 -16.84
N TRP A 58 -1.12 7.34 -15.70
CA TRP A 58 -0.11 7.36 -14.65
C TRP A 58 1.01 6.32 -14.84
N GLY A 59 0.81 5.34 -15.71
CA GLY A 59 1.79 4.31 -16.04
C GLY A 59 1.76 3.14 -15.05
N MET A 60 2.86 2.37 -14.99
CA MET A 60 3.07 1.39 -13.92
C MET A 60 3.58 2.09 -12.66
N LEU A 61 2.78 2.03 -11.59
CA LEU A 61 3.04 2.74 -10.34
C LEU A 61 3.58 1.81 -9.27
N MET A 62 4.64 2.25 -8.59
CA MET A 62 5.13 1.63 -7.36
C MET A 62 5.05 2.62 -6.20
N PRO A 63 4.16 2.41 -5.22
CA PRO A 63 4.10 3.24 -4.01
C PRO A 63 5.37 3.08 -3.18
N ALA A 64 6.05 4.16 -2.80
CA ALA A 64 7.23 4.06 -1.93
C ALA A 64 6.90 3.39 -0.57
N GLU A 65 5.65 3.46 -0.13
CA GLU A 65 5.14 2.79 1.06
C GLU A 65 5.34 1.26 1.04
N SER A 66 5.36 0.61 -0.14
CA SER A 66 5.65 -0.83 -0.22
C SER A 66 7.08 -1.15 0.20
N LEU A 67 8.04 -0.24 -0.06
CA LEU A 67 9.45 -0.38 0.31
C LEU A 67 9.64 -0.30 1.84
N GLU A 68 8.87 0.54 2.54
CA GLU A 68 8.89 0.66 4.01
C GLU A 68 8.35 -0.58 4.71
N ASN A 69 7.37 -1.25 4.11
CA ASN A 69 6.78 -2.48 4.66
C ASN A 69 7.61 -3.72 4.36
N GLY A 70 8.74 -3.58 3.65
CA GLY A 70 9.61 -4.68 3.30
C GLY A 70 9.01 -5.64 2.28
N ALA A 71 7.97 -5.21 1.53
CA ALA A 71 7.38 -6.01 0.48
C ALA A 71 8.43 -6.17 -0.64
N PRO A 72 8.91 -7.38 -0.94
CA PRO A 72 9.88 -7.59 -2.00
C PRO A 72 9.24 -7.34 -3.37
N PHE A 73 10.05 -6.86 -4.31
CA PHE A 73 9.65 -6.66 -5.70
C PHE A 73 10.19 -7.81 -6.55
N TYR A 74 9.35 -8.42 -7.38
CA TYR A 74 9.73 -9.57 -8.19
C TYR A 74 9.58 -9.30 -9.68
N ALA A 75 10.53 -9.83 -10.46
CA ALA A 75 10.32 -10.19 -11.84
C ALA A 75 9.86 -11.66 -11.88
N ILE A 76 8.68 -11.89 -12.46
CA ILE A 76 8.07 -13.21 -12.58
C ILE A 76 8.23 -13.63 -14.04
N VAL A 77 8.94 -14.73 -14.25
CA VAL A 77 9.25 -15.27 -15.58
C VAL A 77 8.48 -16.57 -15.80
N ASP A 78 7.72 -16.66 -16.89
CA ASP A 78 7.10 -17.92 -17.32
C ASP A 78 8.16 -18.79 -18.02
N ALA A 79 8.78 -19.68 -17.25
CA ALA A 79 9.80 -20.60 -17.70
C ALA A 79 9.26 -21.91 -18.31
N THR A 80 7.94 -22.04 -18.56
CA THR A 80 7.31 -23.29 -19.04
C THR A 80 7.96 -23.87 -20.31
N HIS A 81 8.51 -23.02 -21.16
CA HIS A 81 9.15 -23.40 -22.43
C HIS A 81 10.61 -22.96 -22.53
N VAL A 82 11.23 -22.62 -21.40
CA VAL A 82 12.63 -22.18 -21.35
C VAL A 82 13.54 -23.39 -21.11
N PRO A 83 14.63 -23.57 -21.88
CA PRO A 83 15.58 -24.65 -21.65
C PRO A 83 16.29 -24.55 -20.29
N SER A 84 16.51 -25.69 -19.63
CA SER A 84 17.42 -25.80 -18.47
C SER A 84 18.79 -25.20 -18.76
N GLY A 85 19.35 -24.49 -17.80
CA GLY A 85 20.62 -23.78 -17.92
C GLY A 85 20.51 -22.38 -18.51
N THR A 86 19.31 -21.90 -18.83
CA THR A 86 19.08 -20.52 -19.24
C THR A 86 19.41 -19.55 -18.11
N GLU A 87 20.16 -18.48 -18.41
CA GLU A 87 20.42 -17.40 -17.46
C GLU A 87 19.42 -16.26 -17.69
N PHE A 88 18.61 -15.98 -16.67
CA PHE A 88 17.75 -14.81 -16.60
C PHE A 88 18.51 -13.65 -15.97
N ILE A 89 18.47 -12.49 -16.62
CA ILE A 89 19.16 -11.29 -16.18
C ILE A 89 18.12 -10.16 -16.10
N VAL A 90 17.94 -9.62 -14.90
CA VAL A 90 17.07 -8.47 -14.65
C VAL A 90 17.95 -7.28 -14.33
N ARG A 91 17.76 -6.15 -15.03
CA ARG A 91 18.48 -4.90 -14.77
C ARG A 91 17.52 -3.79 -14.45
N ALA A 92 17.75 -3.07 -13.36
CA ALA A 92 16.98 -1.89 -12.99
C ALA A 92 17.87 -0.65 -13.08
N ALA A 93 17.59 0.22 -14.05
CA ALA A 93 18.26 1.50 -14.24
C ALA A 93 17.43 2.61 -13.60
N ILE A 94 18.01 3.30 -12.61
CA ILE A 94 17.38 4.44 -11.96
C ILE A 94 17.61 5.70 -12.80
N GLU A 95 16.57 6.50 -13.00
CA GLU A 95 16.69 7.81 -13.64
C GLU A 95 17.77 8.65 -12.95
N ASN A 96 18.79 9.05 -13.71
CA ASN A 96 19.96 9.80 -13.24
C ASN A 96 20.71 9.11 -12.07
N GLY A 97 20.68 7.77 -12.02
CA GLY A 97 21.21 6.99 -10.91
C GLY A 97 22.02 5.77 -11.32
N ALA A 98 22.22 4.88 -10.34
CA ALA A 98 22.91 3.62 -10.55
C ALA A 98 22.03 2.63 -11.33
N THR A 99 22.69 1.66 -11.97
CA THR A 99 22.04 0.46 -12.50
C THR A 99 22.33 -0.70 -11.56
N HIS A 100 21.30 -1.48 -11.29
CA HIS A 100 21.38 -2.69 -10.49
C HIS A 100 21.06 -3.91 -11.35
N GLU A 101 21.66 -5.06 -11.03
CA GLU A 101 21.49 -6.29 -11.81
C GLU A 101 21.33 -7.50 -10.88
N ALA A 102 20.43 -8.40 -11.25
CA ALA A 102 20.27 -9.71 -10.65
C ALA A 102 20.32 -10.75 -11.76
N ARG A 103 20.99 -11.86 -11.46
CA ARG A 103 21.09 -13.01 -12.35
C ARG A 103 20.51 -14.22 -11.66
N TYR A 104 19.81 -15.04 -12.43
CA TYR A 104 19.24 -16.29 -11.98
C TYR A 104 19.42 -17.35 -13.06
N THR A 105 20.04 -18.48 -12.72
CA THR A 105 20.15 -19.61 -13.65
C THR A 105 18.97 -20.56 -13.42
N TYR A 106 18.16 -20.72 -14.46
CA TYR A 106 17.03 -21.65 -14.46
C TYR A 106 17.49 -23.09 -14.61
N PHE A 107 16.86 -23.99 -13.85
CA PHE A 107 17.00 -25.42 -14.01
C PHE A 107 15.60 -26.05 -13.91
N ASP A 108 15.29 -27.03 -14.76
CA ASP A 108 13.96 -27.69 -14.93
C ASP A 108 13.38 -28.38 -13.67
N VAL A 109 14.03 -28.23 -12.52
CA VAL A 109 13.55 -28.68 -11.19
C VAL A 109 12.67 -27.64 -10.49
N VAL A 110 12.53 -26.44 -11.05
CA VAL A 110 11.76 -25.34 -10.47
C VAL A 110 10.37 -25.26 -11.13
N PRO A 111 9.31 -24.86 -10.39
CA PRO A 111 8.00 -24.56 -10.98
C PRO A 111 8.09 -23.63 -12.20
N PRO A 112 7.08 -23.67 -13.10
CA PRO A 112 7.10 -22.91 -14.35
C PRO A 112 7.25 -21.41 -14.12
N ASP A 113 6.73 -20.86 -13.01
CA ASP A 113 6.94 -19.46 -12.65
C ASP A 113 8.23 -19.31 -11.83
N VAL A 114 9.19 -18.57 -12.38
CA VAL A 114 10.46 -18.25 -11.72
C VAL A 114 10.39 -16.83 -11.17
N TYR A 115 10.68 -16.69 -9.88
CA TYR A 115 10.62 -15.43 -9.14
C TYR A 115 12.04 -14.90 -8.91
N ILE A 116 12.39 -13.82 -9.59
CA ILE A 116 13.68 -13.14 -9.43
C ILE A 116 13.46 -11.93 -8.54
N GLU A 117 13.97 -12.00 -7.31
CA GLU A 117 13.86 -10.90 -6.35
C GLU A 117 14.73 -9.72 -6.76
N MET A 118 14.13 -8.55 -6.81
CA MET A 118 14.81 -7.27 -6.90
C MET A 118 14.77 -6.61 -5.52
N PRO A 119 15.91 -6.54 -4.81
CA PRO A 119 15.95 -6.04 -3.44
C PRO A 119 15.41 -4.62 -3.31
N ASN A 120 14.63 -4.35 -2.25
CA ASN A 120 14.10 -3.01 -1.96
C ASN A 120 15.19 -1.92 -1.92
N GLY A 121 16.42 -2.30 -1.53
CA GLY A 121 17.62 -1.45 -1.55
C GLY A 121 17.89 -0.76 -2.89
N TRP A 122 17.52 -1.39 -4.01
CA TRP A 122 17.69 -0.83 -5.35
C TRP A 122 16.73 0.33 -5.61
N PHE A 123 15.55 0.31 -4.97
CA PHE A 123 14.47 1.24 -5.27
C PHE A 123 14.41 2.44 -4.32
N TRP A 124 15.03 2.34 -3.14
CA TRP A 124 15.15 3.46 -2.20
C TRP A 124 15.71 4.75 -2.83
N PRO A 125 16.79 4.75 -3.64
CA PRO A 125 17.33 5.96 -4.27
C PRO A 125 16.46 6.51 -5.43
N ALA A 126 15.45 5.74 -5.84
CA ALA A 126 14.58 6.02 -6.96
C ALA A 126 13.19 6.54 -6.54
N ILE A 127 12.92 6.68 -5.23
CA ILE A 127 11.68 7.29 -4.72
C ILE A 127 11.48 8.68 -5.35
N GLY A 128 10.32 8.89 -5.98
CA GLY A 128 9.98 10.11 -6.70
C GLY A 128 10.51 10.19 -8.14
N LYS A 129 11.13 9.13 -8.65
CA LYS A 129 11.73 9.06 -9.99
C LYS A 129 11.16 7.92 -10.83
N HIS A 130 11.55 7.89 -12.09
CA HIS A 130 11.34 6.74 -12.94
C HIS A 130 12.47 5.71 -12.78
N ILE A 131 12.11 4.44 -12.96
CA ILE A 131 13.05 3.34 -13.13
C ILE A 131 12.71 2.62 -14.43
N VAL A 132 13.72 2.17 -15.15
CA VAL A 132 13.57 1.33 -16.32
C VAL A 132 14.08 -0.05 -15.95
N VAL A 133 13.25 -1.07 -16.13
CA VAL A 133 13.62 -2.45 -15.89
C VAL A 133 13.70 -3.19 -17.21
N ASP A 134 14.87 -3.77 -17.46
CA ASP A 134 15.16 -4.58 -18.63
C ASP A 134 15.28 -6.03 -18.21
N PHE A 135 14.92 -6.94 -19.12
CA PHE A 135 15.10 -8.36 -18.91
C PHE A 135 15.67 -9.03 -20.16
N ASP A 136 16.71 -9.84 -19.93
CA ASP A 136 17.30 -10.74 -20.92
C ASP A 136 17.22 -12.19 -20.42
N ALA A 137 17.06 -13.12 -21.37
CA ALA A 137 17.27 -14.55 -21.16
C ALA A 137 18.36 -15.03 -22.12
N VAL A 138 19.47 -15.55 -21.57
CA VAL A 138 20.57 -16.12 -22.35
C VAL A 138 20.46 -17.64 -22.32
N PHE A 139 20.14 -18.23 -23.47
CA PHE A 139 19.95 -19.67 -23.61
C PHE A 139 21.30 -20.43 -23.60
N PRO A 140 21.29 -21.75 -23.32
CA PRO A 140 22.52 -22.55 -23.25
C PRO A 140 23.34 -22.59 -24.55
N ASP A 141 22.71 -22.34 -25.70
CA ASP A 141 23.36 -22.26 -27.00
C ASP A 141 23.96 -20.87 -27.30
N GLY A 142 23.77 -19.90 -26.41
CA GLY A 142 24.26 -18.53 -26.52
C GLY A 142 23.29 -17.55 -27.20
N GLU A 143 22.12 -18.01 -27.68
CA GLU A 143 21.08 -17.10 -28.15
C GLU A 143 20.54 -16.27 -26.99
N THR A 144 20.20 -15.00 -27.25
CA THR A 144 19.66 -14.08 -26.25
C THR A 144 18.28 -13.59 -26.67
N PHE A 145 17.31 -13.76 -25.78
CA PHE A 145 16.02 -13.09 -25.87
C PHE A 145 16.03 -11.84 -24.99
N THR A 146 15.74 -10.68 -25.58
CA THR A 146 15.61 -9.40 -24.85
C THR A 146 14.15 -8.96 -24.87
N SER A 147 13.58 -8.74 -23.69
CA SER A 147 12.24 -8.16 -23.56
C SER A 147 12.29 -6.63 -23.72
N PRO A 148 11.19 -5.99 -24.16
CA PRO A 148 11.09 -4.54 -24.15
C PRO A 148 11.26 -3.97 -22.73
N PRO A 149 11.94 -2.83 -22.57
CA PRO A 149 12.10 -2.17 -21.28
C PRO A 149 10.74 -1.80 -20.68
N THR A 150 10.56 -2.05 -19.39
CA THR A 150 9.36 -1.64 -18.64
C THR A 150 9.71 -0.46 -17.75
N THR A 151 8.97 0.64 -17.88
CA THR A 151 9.19 1.84 -17.05
C THR A 151 8.20 1.86 -15.89
N PHE A 152 8.71 2.01 -14.67
CA PHE A 152 7.91 2.24 -13.48
C PHE A 152 8.15 3.65 -12.95
N ARG A 153 7.10 4.24 -12.38
CA ARG A 153 7.23 5.43 -11.54
C ARG A 153 7.17 5.02 -10.09
N ILE A 154 8.24 5.28 -9.35
CA ILE A 154 8.21 5.12 -7.90
C ILE A 154 7.59 6.36 -7.30
N HIS A 155 6.34 6.24 -6.88
CA HIS A 155 5.60 7.33 -6.32
C HIS A 155 6.25 7.76 -4.98
N PRO A 156 6.45 9.07 -4.74
CA PRO A 156 7.03 9.55 -3.50
C PRO A 156 6.14 9.21 -2.30
N PHE A 157 6.77 9.11 -1.15
CA PHE A 157 6.10 8.92 0.12
C PHE A 157 5.03 9.98 0.39
N LEU A 158 3.85 9.57 0.86
CA LEU A 158 2.84 10.50 1.38
C LEU A 158 3.40 11.21 2.62
N GLU A 159 3.37 12.54 2.63
CA GLU A 159 3.73 13.33 3.82
C GLU A 159 2.44 13.70 4.55
N ILE A 160 2.24 13.06 5.70
CA ILE A 160 0.99 13.12 6.46
C ILE A 160 1.26 13.78 7.81
N SER A 161 0.47 14.81 8.12
CA SER A 161 0.43 15.45 9.44
C SER A 161 -0.44 14.64 10.41
N PRO A 162 -0.21 14.74 11.73
CA PRO A 162 -1.15 14.22 12.72
C PRO A 162 -2.53 14.86 12.59
N ILE A 163 -3.56 14.17 13.07
CA ILE A 163 -4.88 14.79 13.25
C ILE A 163 -4.81 15.83 14.38
N LEU A 164 -5.47 16.97 14.20
CA LEU A 164 -5.62 18.01 15.22
C LEU A 164 -7.09 18.22 15.53
N TYR A 165 -7.41 18.53 16.79
CA TYR A 165 -8.77 18.83 17.20
C TYR A 165 -8.88 20.30 17.62
N GLU A 166 -9.85 21.05 17.07
CA GLU A 166 -10.04 22.45 17.41
C GLU A 166 -10.39 22.58 18.90
N GLY A 167 -9.67 23.43 19.63
CA GLY A 167 -9.89 23.66 21.07
C GLY A 167 -9.24 22.62 22.00
N LEU A 168 -8.56 21.59 21.48
CA LEU A 168 -7.84 20.59 22.26
C LEU A 168 -6.34 20.64 21.93
N GLY A 169 -5.48 20.77 22.96
CA GLY A 169 -4.03 20.76 22.78
C GLY A 169 -3.51 19.41 22.28
N PHE A 170 -2.34 19.42 21.64
CA PHE A 170 -1.73 18.18 21.13
C PHE A 170 -1.38 17.23 22.30
N GLY A 171 -1.96 16.04 22.29
CA GLY A 171 -1.75 15.03 23.33
C GLY A 171 -2.55 15.27 24.62
N GLU A 172 -3.41 16.29 24.65
CA GLU A 172 -4.32 16.50 25.78
C GLU A 172 -5.49 15.50 25.70
N PRO A 173 -5.95 14.96 26.84
CA PRO A 173 -7.13 14.12 26.87
C PRO A 173 -8.38 14.97 26.61
N LEU A 174 -9.35 14.37 25.93
CA LEU A 174 -10.65 14.96 25.64
C LEU A 174 -11.55 14.89 26.86
N ASP A 175 -11.93 16.05 27.41
CA ASP A 175 -13.11 16.18 28.26
C ASP A 175 -14.37 16.28 27.38
N PRO A 176 -15.29 15.29 27.38
CA PRO A 176 -16.50 15.35 26.58
C PRO A 176 -17.36 16.58 26.84
N ASP A 177 -17.39 17.07 28.10
CA ASP A 177 -18.26 18.18 28.51
C ASP A 177 -17.76 19.53 27.95
N ALA A 178 -16.48 19.62 27.58
CA ALA A 178 -15.89 20.82 26.97
C ALA A 178 -16.29 21.02 25.49
N PHE A 179 -16.88 20.00 24.84
CA PHE A 179 -17.24 20.02 23.41
C PHE A 179 -18.71 19.68 23.17
N PRO A 180 -19.68 20.38 23.79
CA PRO A 180 -21.10 20.01 23.74
C PRO A 180 -21.73 20.11 22.33
N ASP A 181 -21.12 20.87 21.42
CA ASP A 181 -21.58 21.02 20.03
C ASP A 181 -20.84 20.08 19.05
N GLY A 182 -19.94 19.25 19.55
CA GLY A 182 -19.13 18.33 18.77
C GLY A 182 -17.65 18.72 18.70
N LEU A 183 -16.82 17.72 18.45
CA LEU A 183 -15.37 17.86 18.36
C LEU A 183 -14.99 18.01 16.88
N VAL A 184 -14.39 19.14 16.52
CA VAL A 184 -13.93 19.36 15.14
C VAL A 184 -12.53 18.80 14.97
N ALA A 185 -12.39 17.81 14.10
CA ALA A 185 -11.12 17.23 13.69
C ALA A 185 -10.65 17.86 12.36
N THR A 186 -9.36 18.15 12.29
CA THR A 186 -8.69 18.74 11.13
C THR A 186 -7.47 17.91 10.74
N LEU A 187 -7.31 17.67 9.44
CA LEU A 187 -6.14 17.05 8.85
C LEU A 187 -5.63 17.98 7.76
N ASP A 188 -4.38 18.42 7.87
CA ASP A 188 -3.74 19.19 6.80
C ASP A 188 -3.72 18.40 5.49
N ARG A 189 -3.60 19.12 4.37
CA ARG A 189 -3.39 18.48 3.08
C ARG A 189 -2.20 17.52 3.12
N VAL A 190 -2.35 16.34 2.51
CA VAL A 190 -1.31 15.32 2.42
C VAL A 190 -0.44 15.61 1.21
N ARG A 191 0.83 15.96 1.42
CA ARG A 191 1.72 16.20 0.27
C ARG A 191 2.04 14.90 -0.43
N ASN A 192 2.34 15.01 -1.71
CA ASN A 192 2.55 13.90 -2.64
C ASN A 192 1.29 13.08 -2.94
N MET A 193 0.13 13.37 -2.34
CA MET A 193 -1.10 12.71 -2.75
C MET A 193 -1.54 13.21 -4.14
N GLU A 194 -1.50 12.30 -5.11
CA GLU A 194 -1.95 12.50 -6.50
C GLU A 194 -3.47 12.37 -6.64
N THR A 195 -4.03 12.90 -7.74
CA THR A 195 -5.47 12.96 -8.03
C THR A 195 -6.17 11.60 -8.17
N PHE A 196 -5.41 10.52 -8.33
CA PHE A 196 -5.96 9.17 -8.43
C PHE A 196 -6.12 8.48 -7.07
N HIS A 197 -5.55 9.04 -6.00
CA HIS A 197 -5.66 8.45 -4.68
C HIS A 197 -7.08 8.64 -4.16
N GLU A 198 -7.83 7.55 -4.03
CA GLU A 198 -9.06 7.55 -3.25
C GLU A 198 -8.71 7.45 -1.78
N ALA A 199 -9.22 8.39 -0.96
CA ALA A 199 -8.82 8.51 0.43
C ALA A 199 -10.00 8.72 1.36
N ASN A 200 -9.90 8.13 2.55
CA ASN A 200 -10.92 8.22 3.58
C ASN A 200 -10.25 8.38 4.93
N VAL A 201 -10.78 9.29 5.75
CA VAL A 201 -10.39 9.40 7.15
C VAL A 201 -11.46 8.73 8.00
N ARG A 202 -11.04 7.75 8.79
CA ARG A 202 -11.88 7.00 9.72
C ARG A 202 -11.55 7.40 11.14
N PHE A 203 -12.57 7.68 11.92
CA PHE A 203 -12.49 7.85 13.37
C PHE A 203 -13.12 6.63 14.02
N LEU A 204 -12.44 6.12 15.05
CA LEU A 204 -12.85 4.98 15.85
C LEU A 204 -12.85 5.39 17.30
N VAL A 205 -13.96 5.15 18.01
CA VAL A 205 -13.96 5.16 19.47
C VAL A 205 -13.89 3.72 19.93
N PHE A 206 -12.93 3.42 20.79
CA PHE A 206 -12.77 2.10 21.39
C PHE A 206 -12.45 2.23 22.87
N GLY A 207 -12.77 1.18 23.62
CA GLY A 207 -12.38 1.03 25.01
C GLY A 207 -11.90 -0.39 25.28
N TYR A 208 -11.46 -0.65 26.49
CA TYR A 208 -11.01 -1.96 26.94
C TYR A 208 -11.95 -2.48 28.02
N THR A 209 -12.30 -3.76 27.97
CA THR A 209 -12.99 -4.41 29.10
C THR A 209 -11.99 -4.70 30.23
N GLU A 210 -12.47 -4.99 31.44
CA GLU A 210 -11.60 -5.31 32.59
C GLU A 210 -10.58 -6.44 32.33
N ASN A 211 -10.91 -7.38 31.44
CA ASN A 211 -10.01 -8.47 31.03
C ASN A 211 -9.05 -8.09 29.88
N GLY A 212 -8.98 -6.81 29.50
CA GLY A 212 -8.09 -6.29 28.46
C GLY A 212 -8.58 -6.46 27.02
N THR A 213 -9.84 -6.86 26.80
CA THR A 213 -10.37 -7.02 25.43
C THR A 213 -10.73 -5.66 24.84
N ARG A 214 -10.13 -5.31 23.70
CA ARG A 214 -10.47 -4.09 22.96
C ARG A 214 -11.85 -4.21 22.31
N LYS A 215 -12.74 -3.26 22.56
CA LYS A 215 -14.07 -3.16 21.93
C LYS A 215 -14.20 -1.84 21.16
N VAL A 216 -14.64 -1.93 19.91
CA VAL A 216 -15.02 -0.75 19.12
C VAL A 216 -16.43 -0.34 19.55
N ILE A 217 -16.58 0.91 19.97
CA ILE A 217 -17.82 1.50 20.46
C ILE A 217 -18.54 2.23 19.31
N ALA A 218 -17.80 3.07 18.59
CA ALA A 218 -18.31 3.85 17.49
C ALA A 218 -17.29 3.93 16.35
N ALA A 219 -17.78 4.05 15.13
CA ALA A 219 -16.95 4.24 13.93
C ALA A 219 -17.63 5.24 13.01
N ARG A 220 -16.86 6.22 12.50
CA ARG A 220 -17.33 7.17 11.50
C ARG A 220 -16.27 7.35 10.43
N GLN A 221 -16.69 7.44 9.18
CA GLN A 221 -15.79 7.59 8.05
C GLN A 221 -16.18 8.81 7.23
N PHE A 222 -15.18 9.58 6.82
CA PHE A 222 -15.31 10.76 5.98
C PHE A 222 -14.49 10.54 4.71
N LYS A 223 -15.11 10.83 3.56
CA LYS A 223 -14.38 10.87 2.29
C LYS A 223 -13.40 12.05 2.31
N ALA A 224 -12.22 11.83 1.77
CA ALA A 224 -11.11 12.79 1.72
C ALA A 224 -10.41 12.71 0.36
N ASP A 225 -11.19 12.58 -0.72
CA ASP A 225 -10.70 12.29 -2.07
C ASP A 225 -9.80 13.42 -2.64
N ASP A 226 -9.90 14.64 -2.11
CA ASP A 226 -9.11 15.81 -2.52
C ASP A 226 -8.07 16.23 -1.47
N LEU A 227 -7.71 15.34 -0.54
CA LEU A 227 -6.81 15.62 0.57
C LEU A 227 -5.38 16.00 0.13
N GLY A 228 -5.00 15.73 -1.11
CA GLY A 228 -3.75 16.25 -1.69
C GLY A 228 -3.76 17.76 -1.95
N VAL A 229 -4.94 18.35 -2.10
CA VAL A 229 -5.15 19.76 -2.44
C VAL A 229 -5.69 20.53 -1.24
N ASN A 230 -6.73 20.01 -0.59
CA ASN A 230 -7.47 20.68 0.46
C ASN A 230 -7.29 19.96 1.81
N PRO A 231 -7.24 20.69 2.93
CA PRO A 231 -7.31 20.05 4.25
C PRO A 231 -8.70 19.45 4.48
N LEU A 232 -8.77 18.36 5.24
CA LEU A 232 -10.04 17.82 5.74
C LEU A 232 -10.43 18.54 7.02
N ARG A 233 -11.70 18.91 7.12
CA ARG A 233 -12.34 19.34 8.37
C ARG A 233 -13.63 18.56 8.57
N ALA A 234 -13.71 17.82 9.67
CA ALA A 234 -14.84 16.95 10.00
C ALA A 234 -15.31 17.18 11.44
N THR A 235 -16.61 17.19 11.67
CA THR A 235 -17.18 17.32 13.03
C THR A 235 -17.65 15.96 13.53
N LEU A 236 -17.14 15.55 14.68
CA LEU A 236 -17.60 14.39 15.43
C LEU A 236 -18.68 14.87 16.40
N GLU A 237 -19.91 14.38 16.24
CA GLU A 237 -21.02 14.71 17.15
C GLU A 237 -20.73 14.19 18.57
N PRO A 238 -21.21 14.86 19.64
CA PRO A 238 -20.92 14.47 21.02
C PRO A 238 -21.24 13.02 21.35
N ALA A 239 -22.34 12.48 20.79
CA ALA A 239 -22.74 11.08 20.94
C ALA A 239 -21.68 10.07 20.43
N PHE A 240 -20.73 10.53 19.61
CA PHE A 240 -19.62 9.70 19.13
C PHE A 240 -18.62 9.37 20.24
N TYR A 241 -18.36 10.28 21.18
CA TYR A 241 -17.31 10.16 22.19
C TYR A 241 -17.78 10.32 23.64
N SER A 242 -19.05 10.62 23.88
CA SER A 242 -19.62 10.84 25.21
C SER A 242 -20.45 9.64 25.70
N GLY A 243 -20.59 9.49 27.03
CA GLY A 243 -21.50 8.52 27.66
C GLY A 243 -21.02 7.06 27.67
N HIS A 244 -19.85 6.75 27.11
CA HIS A 244 -19.40 5.36 26.94
C HIS A 244 -18.95 4.69 28.26
N TYR A 245 -18.47 5.49 29.22
CA TYR A 245 -18.09 5.03 30.56
C TYR A 245 -19.30 4.59 31.42
N GLU A 246 -20.50 5.09 31.13
CA GLU A 246 -21.70 4.85 31.94
C GLU A 246 -22.18 3.39 31.88
N SER A 247 -21.73 2.64 30.87
CA SER A 247 -21.98 1.20 30.76
C SER A 247 -21.27 0.38 31.84
N GLY A 248 -20.23 0.94 32.48
CA GLY A 248 -19.38 0.26 33.47
C GLY A 248 -18.57 -0.92 32.92
N GLU A 249 -18.75 -1.27 31.64
CA GLU A 249 -18.11 -2.40 31.00
C GLU A 249 -16.72 -2.06 30.44
N LEU A 250 -16.49 -0.76 30.17
CA LEU A 250 -15.32 -0.27 29.44
C LEU A 250 -14.50 0.68 30.31
N THR A 251 -13.18 0.47 30.29
CA THR A 251 -12.13 1.35 30.80
C THR A 251 -11.31 1.89 29.63
N ASP A 252 -10.51 2.94 29.88
CA ASP A 252 -9.53 3.49 28.93
C ASP A 252 -10.10 3.68 27.52
N ILE A 253 -10.96 4.68 27.39
CA ILE A 253 -11.66 4.96 26.13
C ILE A 253 -10.86 5.98 25.34
N HIS A 254 -10.70 5.72 24.05
CA HIS A 254 -9.88 6.54 23.17
C HIS A 254 -10.59 6.77 21.82
N ILE A 255 -10.28 7.90 21.20
CA ILE A 255 -10.53 8.16 19.77
C ILE A 255 -9.24 7.85 19.01
N GLU A 256 -9.31 6.99 18.00
CA GLU A 256 -8.25 6.76 17.03
C GLU A 256 -8.67 7.29 15.66
N ALA A 257 -7.80 8.09 15.05
CA ALA A 257 -7.97 8.61 13.70
C ALA A 257 -7.03 7.91 12.73
N GLU A 258 -7.59 7.42 11.62
CA GLU A 258 -6.88 6.63 10.63
C GLU A 258 -7.13 7.21 9.24
N LEU A 259 -6.08 7.34 8.42
CA LEU A 259 -6.20 7.62 6.99
C LEU A 259 -6.06 6.31 6.23
N TYR A 260 -7.03 6.01 5.37
CA TYR A 260 -6.96 4.94 4.38
C TYR A 260 -6.79 5.57 3.00
N ALA A 261 -5.74 5.20 2.27
CA ALA A 261 -5.47 5.69 0.92
C ALA A 261 -5.24 4.55 -0.05
N HIS A 262 -5.88 4.60 -1.22
CA HIS A 262 -5.59 3.72 -2.35
C HIS A 262 -4.41 4.27 -3.14
N MET A 263 -3.30 3.55 -3.13
CA MET A 263 -2.01 3.98 -3.68
C MET A 263 -1.83 3.70 -5.16
N ILE A 264 -2.68 2.83 -5.72
CA ILE A 264 -2.67 2.48 -7.13
C ILE A 264 -4.13 2.53 -7.61
N PRO A 265 -4.44 3.26 -8.68
CA PRO A 265 -5.79 3.31 -9.22
C PRO A 265 -6.14 2.01 -9.92
N ARG A 266 -7.45 1.71 -9.98
CA ARG A 266 -7.94 0.63 -10.83
C ARG A 266 -7.60 0.90 -12.31
N PRO A 267 -7.31 -0.13 -13.12
CA PRO A 267 -7.38 -1.57 -12.81
C PRO A 267 -6.13 -2.16 -12.15
N GLY A 268 -5.17 -1.34 -11.70
CA GLY A 268 -3.96 -1.81 -11.03
C GLY A 268 -4.23 -2.60 -9.74
N PRO A 269 -3.20 -3.24 -9.16
CA PRO A 269 -3.36 -4.05 -7.96
C PRO A 269 -3.90 -3.24 -6.78
N TRP A 270 -4.63 -3.91 -5.91
CA TRP A 270 -5.30 -3.27 -4.79
C TRP A 270 -4.30 -2.93 -3.66
N ALA A 271 -3.64 -1.79 -3.79
CA ALA A 271 -2.69 -1.29 -2.80
C ALA A 271 -3.35 -0.26 -1.86
N GLN A 272 -3.93 -0.72 -0.75
CA GLN A 272 -4.48 0.16 0.28
C GLN A 272 -3.51 0.34 1.45
N MET A 273 -3.21 1.58 1.79
CA MET A 273 -2.38 1.94 2.95
C MET A 273 -3.24 2.48 4.09
N ARG A 274 -2.94 2.07 5.32
CA ARG A 274 -3.51 2.64 6.56
C ARG A 274 -2.44 3.43 7.30
N PHE A 275 -2.75 4.67 7.66
CA PHE A 275 -1.89 5.53 8.47
C PHE A 275 -2.61 5.87 9.76
N LEU A 276 -1.96 5.61 10.90
CA LEU A 276 -2.46 6.06 12.20
C LEU A 276 -2.11 7.54 12.37
N LEU A 277 -3.13 8.40 12.32
CA LEU A 277 -2.96 9.86 12.38
C LEU A 277 -2.81 10.36 13.82
N GLY A 278 -3.37 9.61 14.78
CA GLY A 278 -3.27 9.92 16.20
C GLY A 278 -4.28 9.14 17.03
N THR A 279 -4.03 9.13 18.33
CA THR A 279 -4.93 8.59 19.35
C THR A 279 -5.10 9.65 20.43
N THR A 280 -6.33 9.80 20.93
CA THR A 280 -6.69 10.78 21.96
C THR A 280 -7.52 10.08 23.03
N ASP A 281 -7.07 10.21 24.28
CA ASP A 281 -7.78 9.65 25.44
C ASP A 281 -9.06 10.44 25.70
N ILE A 282 -10.11 9.78 26.16
CA ILE A 282 -11.35 10.41 26.59
C ILE A 282 -11.41 10.32 28.12
N LEU A 283 -11.65 11.45 28.78
CA LEU A 283 -11.79 11.48 30.23
C LEU A 283 -13.11 10.83 30.66
N PRO A 284 -13.11 10.11 31.80
CA PRO A 284 -14.35 9.66 32.41
C PRO A 284 -15.14 10.86 32.98
N PRO A 285 -16.45 10.72 33.19
CA PRO A 285 -17.28 11.80 33.73
C PRO A 285 -16.73 12.38 35.05
N GLY A 286 -16.70 13.71 35.16
CA GLY A 286 -16.35 14.43 36.39
C GLY A 286 -14.86 14.50 36.73
N LYS A 287 -13.96 14.39 35.74
CA LYS A 287 -12.51 14.59 35.89
C LYS A 287 -12.00 15.84 35.20
#